data_AF-D6RHA9-F1
#
_entry.id   AF-D6RHA9-F1
#
_cell.length_a   1.000
_cell.length_b   1.000
_cell.length_c   1.000
_cell.angle_alpha   90.00
_cell.angle_beta   90.00
_cell.angle_gamma   90.00
#
_symmetry.space_group_name_H-M   'P 1'
#
loop_
_entity.id
_entity.type
_entity.pdbx_description
1 polymer ?
#
loop_
_entity_poly.entity_id
_entity_poly.type
_entity_poly.pdbx_seq_one_letter_code
_entity_poly.pdbx_strand_id
1 'polypeptide(L)'
;MVELDADLDHIVPSVLPPFWAKLVVGFVSLLCFARSYDGDFVFDDSEAIVNNKDLQSDTPLGDLWHHDFWGSKLSSNTSHKSYRPLTVLTFRINYYLSGGFHPVGFHVVNILLHGSISILMLDVFSVLFGGLQYTGKGQRVHLAPRASLLATLLFAVHPVHTECVAGVVGRADLLCALFFLLSFLGYCQAFKETGNKEGTHSSTFWVLLSIFLGAVAMLCKEQGITVLGLNAVFDILVIGKLDILAAVRKVLHKDKSQEELCGVLSECRHVQEWRPPFPNSPTYHWRHQHALYTLENHGNRPTGIY
;
A
#
# COMPACT_ATOMS: atom_id res chain seq x y z
N MET A 1 23.07 -1.16 -7.51
CA MET A 1 21.61 -1.39 -7.66
C MET A 1 21.05 -0.55 -8.81
N VAL A 2 21.35 0.76 -8.89
CA VAL A 2 20.92 1.63 -10.02
C VAL A 2 21.43 1.16 -11.39
N GLU A 3 22.64 0.60 -11.48
CA GLU A 3 23.17 0.09 -12.77
C GLU A 3 22.51 -1.21 -13.26
N LEU A 4 21.93 -2.02 -12.36
CA LEU A 4 21.30 -3.29 -12.75
C LEU A 4 19.88 -3.06 -13.32
N ASP A 5 19.17 -2.06 -12.78
CA ASP A 5 17.84 -1.66 -13.28
C ASP A 5 17.91 -1.00 -14.67
N ALA A 6 19.02 -0.31 -14.98
CA ALA A 6 19.25 0.30 -16.29
C ALA A 6 19.46 -0.75 -17.40
N ASP A 7 19.97 -1.93 -17.07
CA ASP A 7 20.37 -2.95 -18.05
C ASP A 7 19.18 -3.81 -18.52
N LEU A 8 18.17 -4.00 -17.66
CA LEU A 8 16.88 -4.62 -18.02
C LEU A 8 16.11 -3.80 -19.07
N ASP A 9 16.38 -2.51 -19.13
CA ASP A 9 15.80 -1.60 -20.10
C ASP A 9 16.50 -1.64 -21.48
N HIS A 10 17.67 -2.27 -21.64
CA HIS A 10 18.39 -2.26 -22.92
C HIS A 10 18.01 -3.38 -23.90
N ILE A 11 17.34 -4.43 -23.44
CA ILE A 11 17.19 -5.69 -24.22
C ILE A 11 15.87 -5.74 -25.03
N VAL A 12 14.86 -4.91 -24.70
CA VAL A 12 13.53 -4.98 -25.35
C VAL A 12 13.25 -3.70 -26.17
N PRO A 13 13.00 -3.82 -27.49
CA PRO A 13 12.84 -2.67 -28.38
C PRO A 13 11.50 -1.96 -28.16
N SER A 14 11.56 -0.62 -28.14
CA SER A 14 10.48 0.38 -28.11
C SER A 14 9.30 0.10 -27.16
N VAL A 15 9.25 0.81 -26.04
CA VAL A 15 8.03 0.82 -25.21
C VAL A 15 6.90 1.46 -26.00
N LEU A 16 5.79 0.73 -26.08
CA LEU A 16 4.51 1.23 -26.59
C LEU A 16 4.16 2.57 -25.91
N PRO A 17 3.61 3.55 -26.64
CA PRO A 17 3.07 4.75 -26.02
C PRO A 17 2.06 4.38 -24.92
N PRO A 18 1.93 5.18 -23.84
CA PRO A 18 1.11 4.80 -22.68
C PRO A 18 -0.32 4.40 -23.02
N PHE A 19 -0.93 5.06 -24.02
CA PHE A 19 -2.25 4.72 -24.51
C PHE A 19 -2.32 3.28 -25.07
N TRP A 20 -1.37 2.92 -25.94
CA TRP A 20 -1.30 1.57 -26.52
C TRP A 20 -0.98 0.52 -25.46
N ALA A 21 -0.10 0.82 -24.50
CA ALA A 21 0.19 -0.07 -23.38
C ALA A 21 -1.09 -0.39 -22.57
N LYS A 22 -1.91 0.62 -22.27
CA LYS A 22 -3.20 0.43 -21.59
C LYS A 22 -4.17 -0.41 -22.42
N LEU A 23 -4.26 -0.17 -23.73
CA LEU A 23 -5.09 -0.99 -24.62
C LEU A 23 -4.65 -2.45 -24.66
N VAL A 24 -3.34 -2.72 -24.75
CA VAL A 24 -2.81 -4.09 -24.73
C VAL A 24 -3.13 -4.78 -23.41
N VAL A 25 -2.88 -4.11 -22.27
CA VAL A 25 -3.20 -4.66 -20.95
C VAL A 25 -4.69 -4.96 -20.81
N GLY A 26 -5.54 -4.01 -21.19
CA GLY A 26 -7.00 -4.19 -21.13
C GLY A 26 -7.44 -5.36 -22.01
N PHE A 27 -6.96 -5.44 -23.25
CA PHE A 27 -7.28 -6.52 -24.17
C PHE A 27 -6.85 -7.89 -23.63
N VAL A 28 -5.61 -8.01 -23.13
CA VAL A 28 -5.09 -9.25 -22.55
C VAL A 28 -5.90 -9.68 -21.32
N SER A 29 -6.20 -8.74 -20.42
CA SER A 29 -7.04 -8.98 -19.25
C SER A 29 -8.42 -9.53 -19.64
N LEU A 30 -9.10 -8.88 -20.59
CA LEU A 30 -10.41 -9.33 -21.08
C LEU A 30 -10.32 -10.71 -21.73
N LEU A 31 -9.30 -10.97 -22.54
CA LEU A 31 -9.14 -12.24 -23.24
C LEU A 31 -8.96 -13.42 -22.27
N CYS A 32 -8.18 -13.24 -21.20
CA CYS A 32 -7.94 -14.28 -20.20
C CYS A 32 -9.22 -14.72 -19.46
N PHE A 33 -10.12 -13.78 -19.19
CA PHE A 33 -11.38 -14.05 -18.47
C PHE A 33 -12.61 -14.10 -19.39
N ALA A 34 -12.42 -13.98 -20.71
CA ALA A 34 -13.53 -14.00 -21.67
C ALA A 34 -14.37 -15.28 -21.55
N ARG A 35 -13.77 -16.41 -21.15
CA ARG A 35 -14.49 -17.69 -21.01
C ARG A 35 -15.32 -17.83 -19.74
N SER A 36 -15.25 -16.90 -18.79
CA SER A 36 -16.11 -16.93 -17.59
C SER A 36 -17.42 -16.16 -17.77
N TYR A 37 -17.69 -15.59 -18.95
CA TYR A 37 -18.87 -14.74 -19.17
C TYR A 37 -20.20 -15.50 -19.16
N ASP A 38 -20.18 -16.79 -19.53
CA ASP A 38 -21.35 -17.67 -19.68
C ASP A 38 -21.50 -18.63 -18.48
N GLY A 39 -20.87 -18.32 -17.35
CA GLY A 39 -21.04 -19.06 -16.10
C GLY A 39 -22.43 -18.86 -15.48
N ASP A 40 -22.84 -19.83 -14.66
CA ASP A 40 -24.03 -19.74 -13.82
C ASP A 40 -23.69 -19.20 -12.43
N PHE A 41 -24.71 -18.79 -11.66
CA PHE A 41 -24.54 -18.47 -10.24
C PHE A 41 -24.22 -19.74 -9.44
N VAL A 42 -22.99 -19.85 -8.95
CA VAL A 42 -22.50 -21.03 -8.22
C VAL A 42 -21.92 -20.64 -6.87
N PHE A 43 -21.89 -21.60 -5.94
CA PHE A 43 -21.36 -21.40 -4.58
C PHE A 43 -21.99 -20.17 -3.89
N ASP A 44 -21.15 -19.26 -3.40
CA ASP A 44 -21.54 -18.06 -2.67
C ASP A 44 -22.40 -17.08 -3.50
N ASP A 45 -22.38 -17.18 -4.84
CA ASP A 45 -23.26 -16.37 -5.70
C ASP A 45 -24.74 -16.67 -5.42
N SER A 46 -25.06 -17.91 -5.07
CA SER A 46 -26.44 -18.32 -4.75
C SER A 46 -26.97 -17.54 -3.54
N GLU A 47 -26.17 -17.41 -2.48
CA GLU A 47 -26.57 -16.70 -1.27
C GLU A 47 -26.46 -15.19 -1.41
N ALA A 48 -25.37 -14.68 -1.99
CA ALA A 48 -25.12 -13.25 -2.08
C ALA A 48 -26.04 -12.53 -3.09
N ILE A 49 -26.57 -13.26 -4.09
CA ILE A 49 -27.30 -12.70 -5.22
C ILE A 49 -28.71 -13.29 -5.31
N VAL A 50 -28.83 -14.60 -5.55
CA VAL A 50 -30.13 -15.21 -5.88
C VAL A 50 -31.06 -15.21 -4.67
N ASN A 51 -30.56 -15.59 -3.50
CA ASN A 51 -31.35 -15.67 -2.26
C ASN A 51 -31.38 -14.34 -1.48
N ASN A 52 -30.59 -13.36 -1.91
CA ASN A 52 -30.54 -12.06 -1.27
C ASN A 52 -31.71 -11.16 -1.72
N LYS A 53 -32.63 -10.91 -0.78
CA LYS A 53 -33.83 -10.09 -1.02
C LYS A 53 -33.53 -8.61 -1.28
N ASP A 54 -32.35 -8.14 -0.91
CA ASP A 54 -31.98 -6.73 -1.08
C ASP A 54 -31.82 -6.33 -2.54
N LEU A 55 -31.63 -7.30 -3.44
CA LEU A 55 -31.53 -7.09 -4.89
C LEU A 55 -32.90 -6.86 -5.54
N GLN A 56 -33.99 -7.27 -4.88
CA GLN A 56 -35.33 -7.15 -5.43
C GLN A 56 -35.86 -5.72 -5.25
N SER A 57 -36.79 -5.32 -6.11
CA SER A 57 -37.32 -3.94 -6.15
C SER A 57 -38.25 -3.61 -4.99
N ASP A 58 -38.82 -4.61 -4.33
CA ASP A 58 -39.72 -4.50 -3.18
C ASP A 58 -38.99 -4.08 -1.89
N THR A 59 -37.74 -4.48 -1.72
CA THR A 59 -36.92 -4.07 -0.57
C THR A 59 -36.50 -2.60 -0.68
N PRO A 60 -36.77 -1.72 0.28
CA PRO A 60 -36.32 -0.33 0.24
C PRO A 60 -34.81 -0.17 0.09
N LEU A 61 -34.33 0.84 -0.67
CA LEU A 61 -32.89 1.09 -0.82
C LEU A 61 -32.19 1.44 0.51
N GLY A 62 -32.94 1.99 1.48
CA GLY A 62 -32.40 2.29 2.82
C GLY A 62 -31.96 1.04 3.58
N ASP A 63 -32.57 -0.11 3.31
CA ASP A 63 -32.30 -1.37 4.04
C ASP A 63 -30.89 -1.90 3.75
N LEU A 64 -30.30 -1.52 2.61
CA LEU A 64 -28.91 -1.84 2.27
C LEU A 64 -27.91 -1.37 3.33
N TRP A 65 -28.23 -0.30 4.07
CA TRP A 65 -27.39 0.24 5.15
C TRP A 65 -27.58 -0.48 6.49
N HIS A 66 -28.57 -1.38 6.58
CA HIS A 66 -28.93 -2.11 7.80
C HIS A 66 -28.75 -3.62 7.66
N HIS A 67 -28.53 -4.12 6.46
CA HIS A 67 -28.28 -5.53 6.16
C HIS A 67 -26.78 -5.78 5.89
N ASP A 68 -26.37 -7.03 6.12
CA ASP A 68 -25.06 -7.52 5.70
C ASP A 68 -25.07 -7.88 4.21
N PHE A 69 -23.88 -8.22 3.71
CA PHE A 69 -23.64 -8.59 2.32
C PHE A 69 -24.55 -9.73 1.80
N TRP A 70 -25.08 -10.57 2.69
CA TRP A 70 -25.91 -11.73 2.38
C TRP A 70 -27.41 -11.45 2.52
N GLY A 71 -27.81 -10.21 2.84
CA GLY A 71 -29.20 -9.80 2.99
C GLY A 71 -29.80 -10.05 4.38
N SER A 72 -28.97 -10.34 5.38
CA SER A 72 -29.41 -10.50 6.77
C SER A 72 -29.24 -9.21 7.57
N LYS A 73 -30.19 -8.89 8.45
CA LYS A 73 -30.08 -7.71 9.33
C LYS A 73 -28.80 -7.74 10.17
N LEU A 74 -28.03 -6.66 10.14
CA LEU A 74 -26.79 -6.51 10.92
C LEU A 74 -27.00 -6.63 12.43
N SER A 75 -28.20 -6.36 12.93
CA SER A 75 -28.54 -6.54 14.35
C SER A 75 -28.79 -8.00 14.75
N SER A 76 -29.02 -8.90 13.78
CA SER A 76 -29.26 -10.32 14.06
C SER A 76 -27.99 -11.02 14.54
N ASN A 77 -28.12 -11.92 15.53
CA ASN A 77 -27.01 -12.77 16.00
C ASN A 77 -26.56 -13.80 14.95
N THR A 78 -27.40 -14.09 13.96
CA THR A 78 -27.07 -15.01 12.86
C THR A 78 -26.43 -14.32 11.65
N SER A 79 -26.30 -12.99 11.68
CA SER A 79 -25.67 -12.23 10.60
C SER A 79 -24.17 -12.48 10.56
N HIS A 80 -23.62 -12.57 9.36
CA HIS A 80 -22.18 -12.69 9.12
C HIS A 80 -21.44 -11.37 9.45
N LYS A 81 -22.17 -10.27 9.66
CA LYS A 81 -21.65 -8.92 9.94
C LYS A 81 -20.75 -8.34 8.84
N SER A 82 -20.67 -8.98 7.68
CA SER A 82 -19.93 -8.47 6.52
C SER A 82 -20.68 -7.28 5.92
N TYR A 83 -20.22 -6.07 6.20
CA TYR A 83 -20.90 -4.85 5.80
C TYR A 83 -20.37 -4.32 4.46
N ARG A 84 -21.15 -4.48 3.39
CA ARG A 84 -20.73 -4.16 2.00
C ARG A 84 -21.88 -3.55 1.17
N PRO A 85 -22.50 -2.46 1.64
CA PRO A 85 -23.72 -1.91 1.06
C PRO A 85 -23.56 -1.49 -0.41
N LEU A 86 -22.40 -0.96 -0.80
CA LEU A 86 -22.18 -0.52 -2.17
C LEU A 86 -22.04 -1.68 -3.14
N THR A 87 -21.46 -2.79 -2.70
CA THR A 87 -21.38 -4.00 -3.55
C THR A 87 -22.77 -4.56 -3.81
N VAL A 88 -23.60 -4.70 -2.77
CA VAL A 88 -25.00 -5.15 -2.91
C VAL A 88 -25.80 -4.18 -3.79
N LEU A 89 -25.59 -2.87 -3.65
CA LEU A 89 -26.18 -1.87 -4.53
C LEU A 89 -25.80 -2.10 -6.00
N THR A 90 -24.54 -2.43 -6.31
CA THR A 90 -24.17 -2.74 -7.70
C THR A 90 -24.82 -4.02 -8.22
N PHE A 91 -25.02 -5.05 -7.39
CA PHE A 91 -25.79 -6.23 -7.78
C PHE A 91 -27.24 -5.89 -8.06
N ARG A 92 -27.86 -5.07 -7.22
CA ARG A 92 -29.24 -4.60 -7.39
C ARG A 92 -29.41 -3.78 -8.68
N ILE A 93 -28.49 -2.85 -8.95
CA ILE A 93 -28.49 -2.09 -10.20
C ILE A 93 -28.35 -3.03 -11.40
N ASN A 94 -27.44 -4.02 -11.31
CA ASN A 94 -27.26 -5.00 -12.36
C ASN A 94 -28.52 -5.85 -12.59
N TYR A 95 -29.16 -6.31 -11.51
CA TYR A 95 -30.43 -7.05 -11.56
C TYR A 95 -31.51 -6.25 -12.28
N TYR A 96 -31.65 -4.97 -11.93
CA TYR A 96 -32.62 -4.08 -12.57
C TYR A 96 -32.33 -3.87 -14.05
N LEU A 97 -31.07 -3.58 -14.42
CA LEU A 97 -30.67 -3.34 -15.81
C LEU A 97 -30.77 -4.61 -16.67
N SER A 98 -30.50 -5.77 -16.10
CA SER A 98 -30.64 -7.06 -16.78
C SER A 98 -32.07 -7.59 -16.79
N GLY A 99 -33.02 -6.92 -16.13
CA GLY A 99 -34.41 -7.37 -16.04
C GLY A 99 -34.60 -8.69 -15.27
N GLY A 100 -33.70 -9.00 -14.33
CA GLY A 100 -33.74 -10.24 -13.56
C GLY A 100 -32.37 -10.85 -13.26
N PHE A 101 -32.39 -12.10 -12.79
CA PHE A 101 -31.19 -12.89 -12.50
C PHE A 101 -30.62 -13.52 -13.77
N HIS A 102 -29.97 -12.71 -14.60
CA HIS A 102 -29.26 -13.16 -15.81
C HIS A 102 -27.75 -13.19 -15.56
N PRO A 103 -27.13 -14.36 -15.31
CA PRO A 103 -25.72 -14.48 -14.90
C PRO A 103 -24.73 -13.73 -15.79
N VAL A 104 -24.94 -13.81 -17.11
CA VAL A 104 -24.08 -13.18 -18.12
C VAL A 104 -23.83 -11.70 -17.84
N GLY A 105 -24.89 -10.95 -17.51
CA GLY A 105 -24.77 -9.52 -17.22
C GLY A 105 -23.87 -9.25 -16.01
N PHE A 106 -23.89 -10.16 -15.03
CA PHE A 106 -23.09 -10.03 -13.83
C PHE A 106 -21.62 -10.38 -14.03
N HIS A 107 -21.34 -11.47 -14.75
CA HIS A 107 -19.97 -11.85 -15.09
C HIS A 107 -19.29 -10.82 -15.98
N VAL A 108 -20.01 -10.27 -16.98
CA VAL A 108 -19.47 -9.22 -17.86
C VAL A 108 -19.01 -8.00 -17.06
N VAL A 109 -19.78 -7.56 -16.05
CA VAL A 109 -19.37 -6.44 -15.19
C VAL A 109 -18.07 -6.77 -14.44
N ASN A 110 -17.92 -7.98 -13.89
CA ASN A 110 -16.69 -8.37 -13.19
C ASN A 110 -15.48 -8.42 -14.13
N ILE A 111 -15.65 -8.94 -15.35
CA ILE A 111 -14.60 -8.98 -16.38
C ILE A 111 -14.17 -7.54 -16.76
N LEU A 112 -15.13 -6.62 -16.95
CA LEU A 112 -14.84 -5.22 -17.26
C LEU A 112 -14.16 -4.49 -16.09
N LEU A 113 -14.57 -4.79 -14.84
CA LEU A 113 -13.91 -4.27 -13.65
C LEU A 113 -12.45 -4.73 -13.58
N HIS A 114 -12.17 -6.03 -13.80
CA HIS A 114 -10.80 -6.54 -13.83
C HIS A 114 -9.95 -5.89 -14.92
N GLY A 115 -10.51 -5.70 -16.12
CA GLY A 115 -9.84 -4.97 -17.20
C GLY A 115 -9.48 -3.53 -16.78
N SER A 116 -10.42 -2.83 -16.13
CA SER A 116 -10.21 -1.47 -15.63
C SER A 116 -9.14 -1.40 -14.53
N ILE A 117 -9.18 -2.34 -13.58
CA ILE A 117 -8.19 -2.48 -12.50
C ILE A 117 -6.80 -2.76 -13.10
N SER A 118 -6.72 -3.68 -14.06
CA SER A 118 -5.47 -4.01 -14.74
C SER A 118 -4.86 -2.79 -15.44
N ILE A 119 -5.68 -1.97 -16.10
CA ILE A 119 -5.23 -0.71 -16.71
C ILE A 119 -4.69 0.26 -15.66
N LEU A 120 -5.37 0.42 -14.52
CA LEU A 120 -4.91 1.30 -13.43
C LEU A 120 -3.63 0.79 -12.77
N MET A 121 -3.45 -0.53 -12.70
CA MET A 121 -2.22 -1.13 -12.17
C MET A 121 -0.98 -0.75 -12.98
N LEU A 122 -1.11 -0.43 -14.28
CA LEU A 122 0.00 0.13 -15.06
C LEU A 122 0.47 1.47 -14.52
N ASP A 123 -0.47 2.34 -14.15
CA ASP A 123 -0.16 3.63 -13.56
C ASP A 123 0.46 3.44 -12.16
N VAL A 124 -0.04 2.49 -11.36
CA VAL A 124 0.51 2.17 -10.03
C VAL A 124 1.92 1.62 -10.12
N PHE A 125 2.20 0.61 -10.95
CA PHE A 125 3.56 0.11 -11.12
C PHE A 125 4.49 1.15 -11.74
N SER A 126 3.97 2.07 -12.55
CA SER A 126 4.75 3.23 -12.98
C SER A 126 5.15 4.13 -11.80
N VAL A 127 4.32 4.23 -10.74
CA VAL A 127 4.65 5.00 -9.52
C VAL A 127 5.70 4.27 -8.72
N LEU A 128 5.50 2.98 -8.52
CA LEU A 128 6.35 2.20 -7.64
C LEU A 128 7.77 2.02 -8.20
N PHE A 129 7.91 1.79 -9.51
CA PHE A 129 9.23 1.59 -10.13
C PHE A 129 9.84 2.89 -10.67
N GLY A 130 9.02 3.77 -11.25
CA GLY A 130 9.49 5.00 -11.90
C GLY A 130 9.44 6.25 -11.02
N GLY A 131 8.87 6.15 -9.82
CA GLY A 131 8.67 7.28 -8.91
C GLY A 131 7.60 8.28 -9.38
N LEU A 132 7.58 9.42 -8.69
CA LEU A 132 6.63 10.50 -8.89
C LEU A 132 7.32 11.71 -9.53
N GLN A 133 7.50 11.67 -10.86
CA GLN A 133 8.10 12.77 -11.62
C GLN A 133 7.13 13.29 -12.69
N TYR A 134 7.06 14.61 -12.80
CA TYR A 134 6.22 15.31 -13.77
C TYR A 134 7.07 16.26 -14.62
N THR A 135 6.78 16.32 -15.91
CA THR A 135 7.32 17.31 -16.84
C THR A 135 6.79 18.72 -16.49
N GLY A 136 7.46 19.77 -16.96
CA GLY A 136 6.98 21.15 -16.81
C GLY A 136 5.61 21.44 -17.45
N LYS A 137 5.12 20.54 -18.33
CA LYS A 137 3.75 20.57 -18.89
C LYS A 137 2.75 19.80 -18.03
N GLY A 138 3.15 19.31 -16.86
CA GLY A 138 2.34 18.54 -15.94
C GLY A 138 2.03 17.10 -16.39
N GLN A 139 2.71 16.59 -17.41
CA GLN A 139 2.60 15.18 -17.83
C GLN A 139 3.55 14.33 -17.02
N ARG A 140 3.12 13.13 -16.67
CA ARG A 140 3.92 12.18 -15.88
C ARG A 140 5.07 11.60 -16.70
N VAL A 141 6.25 11.51 -16.10
CA VAL A 141 7.41 10.86 -16.70
C VAL A 141 7.44 9.40 -16.24
N HIS A 142 7.45 8.47 -17.19
CA HIS A 142 7.57 7.04 -16.91
C HIS A 142 9.05 6.66 -17.02
N LEU A 143 9.73 6.55 -15.88
CA LEU A 143 11.16 6.22 -15.84
C LEU A 143 11.44 4.72 -16.04
N ALA A 144 10.52 3.85 -15.64
CA ALA A 144 10.67 2.39 -15.75
C ALA A 144 9.50 1.74 -16.53
N PRO A 145 9.21 2.19 -17.76
CA PRO A 145 8.00 1.80 -18.48
C PRO A 145 7.94 0.31 -18.84
N ARG A 146 9.09 -0.35 -19.01
CA ARG A 146 9.15 -1.80 -19.31
C ARG A 146 8.79 -2.65 -18.10
N ALA A 147 9.43 -2.36 -16.95
CA ALA A 147 9.16 -3.05 -15.70
C ALA A 147 7.68 -2.90 -15.31
N SER A 148 7.13 -1.70 -15.45
CA SER A 148 5.70 -1.46 -15.18
C SER A 148 4.80 -2.26 -16.11
N LEU A 149 5.07 -2.26 -17.43
CA LEU A 149 4.26 -3.02 -18.38
C LEU A 149 4.32 -4.53 -18.12
N LEU A 150 5.51 -5.09 -17.88
CA LEU A 150 5.67 -6.51 -17.60
C LEU A 150 4.95 -6.90 -16.30
N ALA A 151 5.13 -6.12 -15.23
CA ALA A 151 4.43 -6.36 -13.97
C ALA A 151 2.91 -6.29 -14.12
N THR A 152 2.39 -5.33 -14.91
CA THR A 152 0.96 -5.24 -15.18
C THR A 152 0.44 -6.41 -16.00
N LEU A 153 1.17 -6.86 -17.02
CA LEU A 153 0.77 -8.02 -17.81
C LEU A 153 0.76 -9.28 -16.95
N LEU A 154 1.78 -9.47 -16.10
CA LEU A 154 1.81 -10.57 -15.13
C LEU A 154 0.61 -10.52 -14.18
N PHE A 155 0.26 -9.34 -13.65
CA PHE A 155 -0.94 -9.14 -12.83
C PHE A 155 -2.22 -9.48 -13.62
N ALA A 156 -2.37 -8.94 -14.83
CA ALA A 156 -3.58 -9.08 -15.63
C ALA A 156 -3.94 -10.54 -15.94
N VAL A 157 -2.93 -11.39 -16.18
CA VAL A 157 -3.10 -12.82 -16.53
C VAL A 157 -3.02 -13.76 -15.33
N HIS A 158 -2.75 -13.25 -14.13
CA HIS A 158 -2.43 -14.12 -12.99
C HIS A 158 -3.65 -14.95 -12.56
N PRO A 159 -3.53 -16.28 -12.45
CA PRO A 159 -4.67 -17.16 -12.13
C PRO A 159 -5.23 -16.97 -10.72
N VAL A 160 -4.49 -16.29 -9.83
CA VAL A 160 -4.99 -15.91 -8.50
C VAL A 160 -6.27 -15.07 -8.57
N HIS A 161 -6.50 -14.36 -9.68
CA HIS A 161 -7.69 -13.53 -9.86
C HIS A 161 -8.93 -14.31 -10.29
N THR A 162 -8.80 -15.61 -10.63
CA THR A 162 -9.92 -16.41 -11.14
C THR A 162 -11.11 -16.42 -10.20
N GLU A 163 -10.90 -16.56 -8.89
CA GLU A 163 -11.99 -16.56 -7.92
C GLU A 163 -12.74 -15.21 -7.92
N CYS A 164 -12.01 -14.09 -7.90
CA CYS A 164 -12.61 -12.75 -7.86
C CYS A 164 -13.28 -12.33 -9.17
N VAL A 165 -12.79 -12.81 -10.32
CA VAL A 165 -13.28 -12.41 -11.65
C VAL A 165 -14.36 -13.34 -12.16
N ALA A 166 -14.18 -14.66 -12.03
CA ALA A 166 -15.14 -15.64 -12.50
C ALA A 166 -16.33 -15.76 -11.54
N GLY A 167 -16.11 -15.74 -10.22
CA GLY A 167 -17.20 -15.72 -9.24
C GLY A 167 -17.87 -14.34 -9.19
N VAL A 168 -19.20 -14.28 -9.27
CA VAL A 168 -19.90 -12.98 -9.29
C VAL A 168 -19.74 -12.26 -7.96
N VAL A 169 -19.80 -13.00 -6.85
CA VAL A 169 -19.60 -12.54 -5.47
C VAL A 169 -18.27 -11.80 -5.29
N GLY A 170 -17.25 -12.16 -6.09
CA GLY A 170 -15.94 -11.52 -6.15
C GLY A 170 -15.97 -10.04 -6.57
N ARG A 171 -17.13 -9.54 -7.01
CA ARG A 171 -17.35 -8.10 -7.27
C ARG A 171 -17.00 -7.22 -6.08
N ALA A 172 -17.15 -7.72 -4.85
CA ALA A 172 -16.73 -7.00 -3.64
C ALA A 172 -15.24 -6.64 -3.69
N ASP A 173 -14.39 -7.61 -4.05
CA ASP A 173 -12.95 -7.44 -4.20
C ASP A 173 -12.60 -6.52 -5.37
N LEU A 174 -13.27 -6.70 -6.51
CA LEU A 174 -13.02 -5.89 -7.70
C LEU A 174 -13.37 -4.41 -7.48
N LEU A 175 -14.54 -4.11 -6.91
CA LEU A 175 -14.93 -2.74 -6.60
C LEU A 175 -14.02 -2.12 -5.54
N CYS A 176 -13.69 -2.88 -4.49
CA CYS A 176 -12.73 -2.43 -3.48
C CYS A 176 -11.38 -2.10 -4.12
N ALA A 177 -10.83 -2.98 -4.95
CA ALA A 177 -9.57 -2.76 -5.65
C ALA A 177 -9.65 -1.55 -6.59
N LEU A 178 -10.72 -1.39 -7.35
CA LEU A 178 -10.91 -0.24 -8.25
C LEU A 178 -10.83 1.09 -7.48
N PHE A 179 -11.65 1.25 -6.43
CA PHE A 179 -11.69 2.49 -5.66
C PHE A 179 -10.43 2.68 -4.80
N PHE A 180 -9.82 1.60 -4.33
CA PHE A 180 -8.53 1.61 -3.65
C PHE A 180 -7.42 2.18 -4.55
N LEU A 181 -7.32 1.69 -5.80
CA LEU A 181 -6.32 2.16 -6.76
C LEU A 181 -6.57 3.61 -7.18
N LEU A 182 -7.84 3.99 -7.40
CA LEU A 182 -8.21 5.38 -7.69
C LEU A 182 -7.88 6.31 -6.51
N SER A 183 -8.10 5.86 -5.28
CA SER A 183 -7.72 6.58 -4.06
C SER A 183 -6.21 6.81 -4.02
N PHE A 184 -5.41 5.75 -4.17
CA PHE A 184 -3.95 5.83 -4.18
C PHE A 184 -3.41 6.73 -5.32
N LEU A 185 -3.91 6.59 -6.54
CA LEU A 185 -3.49 7.41 -7.68
C LEU A 185 -3.93 8.88 -7.51
N GLY A 186 -5.13 9.12 -6.96
CA GLY A 186 -5.60 10.45 -6.58
C GLY A 186 -4.70 11.09 -5.52
N TYR A 187 -4.25 10.31 -4.52
CA TYR A 187 -3.28 10.77 -3.52
C TYR A 187 -1.95 11.16 -4.16
N CYS A 188 -1.42 10.32 -5.06
CA CYS A 188 -0.20 10.64 -5.82
C CYS A 188 -0.32 11.96 -6.60
N GLN A 189 -1.51 12.23 -7.15
CA GLN A 189 -1.78 13.45 -7.91
C GLN A 189 -1.76 14.72 -7.03
N ALA A 190 -2.02 14.60 -5.71
CA ALA A 190 -1.96 15.71 -4.77
C ALA A 190 -0.54 16.31 -4.63
N PHE A 191 0.50 15.50 -4.90
CA PHE A 191 1.90 15.90 -4.80
C PHE A 191 2.51 16.35 -6.13
N LYS A 192 1.68 16.56 -7.15
CA LYS A 192 2.15 17.16 -8.41
C LYS A 192 2.64 18.58 -8.14
N GLU A 193 3.95 18.77 -8.15
CA GLU A 193 4.59 20.08 -8.06
C GLU A 193 4.09 20.97 -9.20
N THR A 194 3.15 21.86 -8.88
CA THR A 194 2.67 22.87 -9.81
C THR A 194 3.42 24.14 -9.46
N GLY A 195 4.31 24.60 -10.34
CA GLY A 195 5.17 25.77 -10.13
C GLY A 195 4.44 27.12 -9.98
N ASN A 196 3.13 27.14 -9.71
CA ASN A 196 2.34 28.35 -9.50
C ASN A 196 1.57 28.29 -8.17
N LYS A 197 1.56 29.43 -7.46
CA LYS A 197 1.00 29.63 -6.10
C LYS A 197 -0.51 29.36 -5.95
N GLU A 198 -1.20 28.94 -7.01
CA GLU A 198 -2.59 28.47 -6.98
C GLU A 198 -2.73 26.97 -6.65
N GLY A 199 -1.61 26.24 -6.48
CA GLY A 199 -1.55 24.79 -6.29
C GLY A 199 -2.11 24.24 -4.96
N THR A 200 -2.30 25.07 -3.92
CA THR A 200 -2.74 24.59 -2.60
C THR A 200 -4.17 24.06 -2.60
N HIS A 201 -5.10 24.73 -3.30
CA HIS A 201 -6.49 24.28 -3.39
C HIS A 201 -6.63 22.98 -4.20
N SER A 202 -5.79 22.80 -5.23
CA SER A 202 -5.79 21.58 -6.04
C SER A 202 -5.26 20.39 -5.25
N SER A 203 -4.19 20.56 -4.47
CA SER A 203 -3.61 19.49 -3.65
C SER A 203 -4.59 18.99 -2.58
N THR A 204 -5.24 19.90 -1.84
CA THR A 204 -6.25 19.53 -0.83
C THR A 204 -7.43 18.80 -1.44
N PHE A 205 -7.90 19.23 -2.62
CA PHE A 205 -8.97 18.53 -3.33
C PHE A 205 -8.60 17.07 -3.64
N TRP A 206 -7.40 16.80 -4.14
CA TRP A 206 -6.95 15.44 -4.46
C TRP A 206 -6.81 14.56 -3.22
N VAL A 207 -6.36 15.11 -2.09
CA VAL A 207 -6.32 14.38 -0.81
C VAL A 207 -7.73 14.07 -0.32
N LEU A 208 -8.65 15.03 -0.35
CA LEU A 208 -10.05 14.81 0.05
C LEU A 208 -10.73 13.79 -0.86
N LEU A 209 -10.48 13.85 -2.17
CA LEU A 209 -10.97 12.87 -3.13
C LEU A 209 -10.39 11.48 -2.85
N SER A 210 -9.10 11.37 -2.53
CA SER A 210 -8.47 10.11 -2.12
C SER A 210 -9.15 9.53 -0.87
N ILE A 211 -9.38 10.34 0.16
CA ILE A 211 -10.06 9.90 1.39
C ILE A 211 -11.49 9.43 1.07
N PHE A 212 -12.22 10.19 0.27
CA PHE A 212 -13.57 9.83 -0.16
C PHE A 212 -13.58 8.50 -0.92
N LEU A 213 -12.71 8.32 -1.91
CA LEU A 213 -12.60 7.07 -2.68
C LEU A 213 -12.17 5.89 -1.80
N GLY A 214 -11.29 6.12 -0.81
CA GLY A 214 -10.93 5.12 0.19
C GLY A 214 -12.13 4.69 1.05
N ALA A 215 -12.97 5.65 1.46
CA ALA A 215 -14.21 5.34 2.16
C ALA A 215 -15.21 4.58 1.29
N VAL A 216 -15.31 4.93 0.00
CA VAL A 216 -16.11 4.16 -0.98
C VAL A 216 -15.58 2.73 -1.11
N ALA A 217 -14.26 2.53 -1.18
CA ALA A 217 -13.64 1.20 -1.21
C ALA A 217 -14.01 0.37 0.03
N MET A 218 -13.97 0.98 1.23
CA MET A 218 -14.39 0.32 2.48
C MET A 218 -15.84 -0.15 2.46
N LEU A 219 -16.73 0.64 1.87
CA LEU A 219 -18.15 0.30 1.76
C LEU A 219 -18.42 -0.78 0.69
N CYS A 220 -17.44 -1.06 -0.19
CA CYS A 220 -17.46 -2.23 -1.07
C CYS A 220 -16.90 -3.47 -0.37
N LYS A 221 -15.79 -3.31 0.36
CA LYS A 221 -15.18 -4.35 1.19
C LYS A 221 -14.31 -3.72 2.27
N GLU A 222 -14.35 -4.28 3.48
CA GLU A 222 -13.67 -3.81 4.68
C GLU A 222 -12.16 -3.58 4.50
N GLN A 223 -11.51 -4.34 3.61
CA GLN A 223 -10.08 -4.20 3.30
C GLN A 223 -9.71 -2.85 2.69
N GLY A 224 -10.69 -2.08 2.16
CA GLY A 224 -10.46 -0.76 1.60
C GLY A 224 -9.80 0.24 2.56
N ILE A 225 -9.96 0.06 3.88
CA ILE A 225 -9.36 0.95 4.90
C ILE A 225 -7.83 0.97 4.83
N THR A 226 -7.24 -0.13 4.33
CA THR A 226 -5.79 -0.30 4.24
C THR A 226 -5.12 0.70 3.29
N VAL A 227 -5.89 1.38 2.42
CA VAL A 227 -5.36 2.43 1.54
C VAL A 227 -4.74 3.59 2.32
N LEU A 228 -5.28 3.91 3.51
CA LEU A 228 -4.71 4.94 4.37
C LEU A 228 -3.32 4.56 4.86
N GLY A 229 -3.14 3.29 5.24
CA GLY A 229 -1.84 2.73 5.60
C GLY A 229 -0.89 2.72 4.41
N LEU A 230 -1.35 2.31 3.22
CA LEU A 230 -0.55 2.35 2.01
C LEU A 230 -0.08 3.78 1.67
N ASN A 231 -0.98 4.76 1.73
CA ASN A 231 -0.65 6.16 1.47
C ASN A 231 0.36 6.70 2.49
N ALA A 232 0.21 6.37 3.78
CA ALA A 232 1.16 6.76 4.82
C ALA A 232 2.54 6.14 4.60
N VAL A 233 2.61 4.85 4.28
CA VAL A 233 3.87 4.18 3.93
C VAL A 233 4.49 4.80 2.67
N PHE A 234 3.68 5.06 1.66
CA PHE A 234 4.13 5.71 0.42
C PHE A 234 4.71 7.10 0.70
N ASP A 235 4.06 7.90 1.54
CA ASP A 235 4.54 9.22 1.93
C ASP A 235 5.89 9.14 2.67
N ILE A 236 6.01 8.24 3.64
CA ILE A 236 7.24 8.00 4.39
C ILE A 236 8.41 7.58 3.46
N LEU A 237 8.16 6.63 2.57
CA LEU A 237 9.21 6.01 1.76
C LEU A 237 9.59 6.83 0.53
N VAL A 238 8.60 7.31 -0.22
CA VAL A 238 8.81 7.91 -1.53
C VAL A 238 8.96 9.42 -1.43
N ILE A 239 8.16 10.08 -0.59
CA ILE A 239 8.17 11.55 -0.45
C ILE A 239 9.17 11.96 0.63
N GLY A 240 9.09 11.35 1.82
CA GLY A 240 10.00 11.55 2.94
C GLY A 240 11.42 11.01 2.71
N LYS A 241 11.63 10.23 1.64
CA LYS A 241 12.90 9.59 1.26
C LYS A 241 13.60 8.91 2.44
N LEU A 242 12.82 8.26 3.32
CA LEU A 242 13.39 7.53 4.44
C LEU A 242 14.11 6.28 3.92
N ASP A 243 15.43 6.27 4.11
CA ASP A 243 16.25 5.10 3.83
C ASP A 243 16.00 4.04 4.93
N ILE A 244 15.12 3.09 4.61
CA ILE A 244 14.77 1.97 5.48
C ILE A 244 16.02 1.19 5.86
N LEU A 245 16.98 1.01 4.95
CA LEU A 245 18.20 0.25 5.23
C LEU A 245 19.08 1.01 6.22
N ALA A 246 19.16 2.34 6.11
CA ALA A 246 19.84 3.15 7.12
C ALA A 246 19.12 3.13 8.48
N ALA A 247 17.79 3.16 8.49
CA ALA A 247 16.99 3.08 9.73
C ALA A 247 17.13 1.71 10.41
N VAL A 248 16.97 0.62 9.65
CA VAL A 248 17.12 -0.76 10.12
C VAL A 248 18.56 -1.01 10.57
N ARG A 249 19.56 -0.54 9.83
CA ARG A 249 20.97 -0.63 10.23
C ARG A 249 21.24 0.14 11.53
N LYS A 250 20.65 1.32 11.73
CA LYS A 250 20.74 2.05 13.00
C LYS A 250 20.11 1.29 14.16
N VAL A 251 18.95 0.66 13.96
CA VAL A 251 18.29 -0.14 15.01
C VAL A 251 19.10 -1.40 15.34
N LEU A 252 19.56 -2.14 14.33
CA LEU A 252 20.41 -3.33 14.50
C LEU A 252 21.75 -3.02 15.17
N HIS A 253 22.40 -1.90 14.84
CA HIS A 253 23.64 -1.50 15.54
C HIS A 253 23.38 -0.96 16.94
N LYS A 254 22.21 -0.37 17.20
CA LYS A 254 21.84 0.07 18.55
C LYS A 254 21.72 -1.14 19.49
N ASP A 255 21.13 -2.24 19.03
CA ASP A 255 21.08 -3.49 19.80
C ASP A 255 22.47 -4.06 20.09
N LYS A 256 23.35 -4.13 19.09
CA LYS A 256 24.75 -4.60 19.30
C LYS A 256 25.51 -3.71 20.30
N SER A 257 25.33 -2.39 20.24
CA SER A 257 25.98 -1.48 21.20
C SER A 257 25.45 -1.62 22.62
N GLN A 258 24.17 -2.00 22.79
CA GLN A 258 23.59 -2.25 24.11
C GLN A 258 23.99 -3.62 24.66
N GLU A 259 24.08 -4.65 23.82
CA GLU A 259 24.63 -5.96 24.20
C GLU A 259 26.10 -5.87 24.62
N GLU A 260 26.93 -5.13 23.89
CA GLU A 260 28.33 -4.88 24.28
C GLU A 260 28.43 -4.13 25.61
N LEU A 261 27.59 -3.12 25.85
CA LEU A 261 27.56 -2.41 27.13
C LEU A 261 27.11 -3.30 28.30
N CYS A 262 26.10 -4.14 28.08
CA CYS A 262 25.64 -5.12 29.08
C CYS A 262 26.68 -6.22 29.33
N GLY A 263 27.39 -6.65 28.29
CA GLY A 263 28.53 -7.58 28.39
C GLY A 263 29.65 -7.02 29.24
N VAL A 264 30.13 -5.81 28.93
CA VAL A 264 31.18 -5.11 29.69
C VAL A 264 30.76 -4.86 31.15
N LEU A 265 29.49 -4.50 31.40
CA LEU A 265 28.97 -4.33 32.75
C LEU A 265 28.84 -5.65 33.53
N SER A 266 28.61 -6.77 32.85
CA SER A 266 28.60 -8.11 33.47
C SER A 266 30.02 -8.60 33.81
N GLU A 267 30.99 -8.29 32.94
CA GLU A 267 32.40 -8.65 33.11
C GLU A 267 33.04 -7.82 34.23
N CYS A 268 32.75 -6.51 34.31
CA CYS A 268 33.11 -5.65 35.45
C CYS A 268 32.51 -6.13 36.78
N ARG A 269 31.32 -6.76 36.77
CA ARG A 269 30.69 -7.30 37.98
C ARG A 269 31.41 -8.56 38.48
N HIS A 270 31.95 -9.38 37.57
CA HIS A 270 32.78 -10.53 37.92
C HIS A 270 34.19 -10.14 38.40
N VAL A 271 34.76 -9.05 37.89
CA VAL A 271 36.10 -8.57 38.31
C VAL A 271 36.07 -7.96 39.72
N GLN A 272 34.94 -7.43 40.20
CA GLN A 272 34.83 -6.88 41.56
C GLN A 272 34.65 -7.92 42.69
N GLU A 273 34.44 -9.20 42.37
CA GLU A 273 34.30 -10.26 43.38
C GLU A 273 35.60 -10.98 43.75
N TRP A 274 36.74 -10.59 43.17
CA TRP A 274 38.04 -11.17 43.51
C TRP A 274 38.58 -10.56 44.82
N ARG A 275 38.24 -11.15 45.97
CA ARG A 275 38.88 -10.85 47.27
C ARG A 275 40.13 -11.72 47.47
N PRO A 276 41.34 -11.15 47.58
CA PRO A 276 42.50 -11.89 48.08
C PRO A 276 42.40 -12.09 49.62
N PRO A 277 43.01 -13.16 50.17
CA PRO A 277 42.92 -13.46 51.60
C PRO A 277 44.10 -12.87 52.41
N PHE A 278 43.77 -12.30 53.58
CA PHE A 278 44.62 -11.96 54.75
C PHE A 278 45.51 -10.67 54.71
N PRO A 279 46.02 -10.17 55.85
CA PRO A 279 45.30 -9.67 57.04
C PRO A 279 45.86 -8.33 57.62
N ASN A 280 45.09 -7.68 58.52
CA ASN A 280 45.49 -6.83 59.66
C ASN A 280 46.62 -5.77 59.52
N SER A 281 46.25 -4.48 59.48
CA SER A 281 46.54 -3.46 60.54
C SER A 281 46.28 -2.01 60.05
N PRO A 282 46.03 -1.04 60.96
CA PRO A 282 45.31 0.21 60.66
C PRO A 282 46.18 1.48 60.69
N THR A 283 45.54 2.62 60.37
CA THR A 283 45.97 4.05 60.51
C THR A 283 46.84 4.60 59.36
N TYR A 284 46.59 5.76 58.71
CA TYR A 284 46.22 7.08 59.20
C TYR A 284 45.41 7.95 58.19
N HIS A 285 44.39 8.61 58.73
CA HIS A 285 43.88 9.98 58.53
C HIS A 285 44.14 10.89 57.29
N TRP A 286 42.99 11.41 56.80
CA TRP A 286 42.58 12.80 56.48
C TRP A 286 42.74 13.43 55.07
N ARG A 287 41.56 13.82 54.53
CA ARG A 287 41.12 15.17 54.05
C ARG A 287 40.85 15.37 52.54
N HIS A 288 39.61 15.82 52.28
CA HIS A 288 39.06 16.72 51.23
C HIS A 288 40.05 17.26 50.17
N GLN A 289 39.71 17.47 48.89
CA GLN A 289 38.55 18.19 48.35
C GLN A 289 38.55 18.13 46.79
N HIS A 290 37.41 18.48 46.19
CA HIS A 290 37.05 18.60 44.76
C HIS A 290 38.07 19.25 43.78
N ALA A 291 38.03 18.82 42.52
CA ALA A 291 38.18 19.67 41.30
C ALA A 291 37.68 18.86 40.07
N LEU A 292 36.51 19.14 39.48
CA LEU A 292 36.18 20.14 38.45
C LEU A 292 36.92 19.98 37.10
N TYR A 293 36.11 19.73 36.08
CA TYR A 293 36.35 19.81 34.63
C TYR A 293 36.68 21.24 34.18
N THR A 294 37.66 21.39 33.28
CA THR A 294 37.55 22.17 32.02
C THR A 294 38.74 21.98 31.08
N LEU A 295 38.43 22.05 29.78
CA LEU A 295 39.32 22.10 28.61
C LEU A 295 40.24 23.33 28.59
N GLU A 296 41.46 23.21 28.06
CA GLU A 296 41.91 23.95 26.86
C GLU A 296 43.36 23.65 26.42
N ASN A 297 43.55 23.78 25.10
CA ASN A 297 44.77 23.64 24.30
C ASN A 297 45.98 24.44 24.82
N HIS A 298 47.20 23.91 24.58
CA HIS A 298 48.35 24.74 24.19
C HIS A 298 49.40 23.94 23.41
N GLY A 299 49.74 24.43 22.22
CA GLY A 299 50.90 24.00 21.45
C GLY A 299 52.22 24.63 21.91
N ASN A 300 53.33 24.10 21.39
CA ASN A 300 54.69 24.64 21.50
C ASN A 300 55.43 24.26 20.19
N ARG A 301 55.75 25.19 19.27
CA ARG A 301 56.96 26.07 19.17
C ARG A 301 58.22 25.37 18.56
N PRO A 302 59.28 26.09 18.10
CA PRO A 302 59.38 26.93 16.90
C PRO A 302 60.74 26.72 16.13
N THR A 303 61.10 27.69 15.28
CA THR A 303 62.44 28.02 14.68
C THR A 303 62.77 27.49 13.29
N GLY A 304 63.32 28.40 12.46
CA GLY A 304 63.76 28.17 11.08
C GLY A 304 65.25 28.48 10.86
N ILE A 305 65.56 28.80 9.60
CA ILE A 305 66.86 29.08 8.94
C ILE A 305 67.56 27.80 8.43
N TYR A 306 67.51 27.53 7.12
CA TYR A 306 68.33 28.09 6.02
C TYR A 306 67.58 27.95 4.70
#